data_AF-A0A7V1N7T8-F1
#
_entry.id   AF-A0A7V1N7T8-F1
#
_cell.length_a   1.000
_cell.length_b   1.000
_cell.length_c   1.000
_cell.angle_alpha   90.00
_cell.angle_beta   90.00
_cell.angle_gamma   90.00
#
_symmetry.space_group_name_H-M   'P 1'
#
loop_
_entity.id
_entity.type
_entity.pdbx_description
1 polymer ?
#
loop_
_entity_poly.entity_id
_entity_poly.type
_entity_poly.pdbx_seq_one_letter_code
_entity_poly.pdbx_strand_id
1 'polypeptide(L)'
;MTDGPTTASSYNREQIALVHATCLYFATKLGDIIDEVVVIGGLVPSLLIKQDDLPAGTEIHAGTMDLDIGFDLALLDEGRYRTLTERLRGAGFEPDVNDEGNPTRQRWKIEQQEKVTVDFLIQPSRLGDRGGNLRDIE
;
A
#
# COMPACT_ATOMS: atom_id res chain seq x y z
N MET A 1 -10.39 1.86 -14.33
CA MET A 1 -10.65 2.05 -12.88
C MET A 1 -12.03 1.48 -12.65
N THR A 2 -12.13 0.32 -12.01
CA THR A 2 -13.39 -0.09 -11.40
C THR A 2 -13.72 0.97 -10.35
N ASP A 3 -14.89 1.59 -10.46
CA ASP A 3 -15.31 2.63 -9.52
C ASP A 3 -15.25 2.07 -8.10
N GLY A 4 -14.38 2.66 -7.27
CA GLY A 4 -14.26 2.29 -5.87
C GLY A 4 -15.57 2.54 -5.11
N PRO A 5 -15.68 2.02 -3.87
CA PRO A 5 -16.87 2.24 -3.06
C PRO A 5 -17.18 3.74 -2.91
N THR A 6 -18.37 4.15 -3.35
CA THR A 6 -18.82 5.55 -3.31
C THR A 6 -19.53 5.92 -2.01
N THR A 7 -19.86 4.92 -1.18
CA THR A 7 -20.48 5.09 0.13
C THR A 7 -19.81 4.17 1.15
N ALA A 8 -19.84 4.54 2.44
CA ALA A 8 -19.28 3.71 3.52
C ALA A 8 -19.87 2.29 3.57
N SER A 9 -21.15 2.14 3.25
CA SER A 9 -21.83 0.82 3.20
C SER A 9 -21.38 -0.06 2.03
N SER A 10 -20.70 0.49 1.03
CA SER A 10 -20.22 -0.25 -0.14
C SER A 10 -18.87 -0.94 0.10
N TYR A 11 -18.24 -0.72 1.26
CA TYR A 11 -17.00 -1.41 1.61
C TYR A 11 -17.30 -2.84 2.07
N ASN A 12 -16.62 -3.79 1.43
CA ASN A 12 -16.74 -5.22 1.71
C ASN A 12 -15.88 -5.60 2.94
N ARG A 13 -16.48 -6.24 3.95
CA ARG A 13 -15.78 -6.62 5.18
C ARG A 13 -14.74 -7.72 4.97
N GLU A 14 -15.03 -8.71 4.12
CA GLU A 14 -14.09 -9.75 3.75
C GLU A 14 -12.85 -9.14 3.06
N GLN A 15 -13.05 -8.19 2.14
CA GLN A 15 -11.95 -7.50 1.47
C GLN A 15 -11.14 -6.63 2.44
N ILE A 16 -11.79 -5.90 3.36
CA ILE A 16 -11.07 -5.13 4.39
C ILE A 16 -10.17 -6.05 5.21
N ALA A 17 -10.69 -7.20 5.66
CA ALA A 17 -9.91 -8.18 6.41
C ALA A 17 -8.73 -8.71 5.58
N LEU A 18 -8.94 -8.91 4.28
CA LEU A 18 -7.89 -9.35 3.36
C LEU A 18 -6.80 -8.28 3.16
N VAL A 19 -7.16 -6.99 3.10
CA VAL A 19 -6.19 -5.89 3.07
C VAL A 19 -5.35 -5.86 4.35
N HIS A 20 -5.98 -6.00 5.53
CA HIS A 20 -5.25 -6.10 6.80
C HIS A 20 -4.28 -7.30 6.83
N ALA A 21 -4.73 -8.47 6.38
CA ALA A 21 -3.89 -9.66 6.28
C ALA A 21 -2.74 -9.47 5.27
N THR A 22 -3.00 -8.80 4.15
CA THR A 22 -1.98 -8.46 3.14
C THR A 22 -0.96 -7.48 3.69
N CYS A 23 -1.37 -6.48 4.47
CA CYS A 23 -0.46 -5.56 5.15
C CYS A 23 0.49 -6.31 6.11
N LEU A 24 -0.04 -7.23 6.91
CA LEU A 24 0.79 -8.06 7.79
C LEU A 24 1.74 -8.94 6.99
N TYR A 25 1.24 -9.62 5.96
CA TYR A 25 2.04 -10.47 5.09
C TYR A 25 3.17 -9.67 4.42
N PHE A 26 2.86 -8.51 3.85
CA PHE A 26 3.81 -7.58 3.25
C PHE A 26 4.94 -7.22 4.21
N ALA A 27 4.59 -6.85 5.46
CA ALA A 27 5.57 -6.55 6.50
C ALA A 27 6.50 -7.73 6.80
N THR A 28 5.99 -8.98 6.80
CA THR A 28 6.86 -10.17 7.01
C THR A 28 7.87 -10.40 5.88
N LYS A 29 7.60 -9.90 4.67
CA LYS A 29 8.47 -10.09 3.50
C LYS A 29 9.53 -9.00 3.36
N LEU A 30 9.26 -7.83 3.91
CA LEU A 30 10.16 -6.68 3.90
C LEU A 30 10.81 -6.41 5.26
N GLY A 31 10.85 -7.39 6.16
CA GLY A 31 11.26 -7.19 7.56
C GLY A 31 12.66 -6.59 7.76
N ASP A 32 13.59 -6.76 6.82
CA ASP A 32 14.94 -6.17 6.87
C ASP A 32 15.02 -4.73 6.38
N ILE A 33 14.00 -4.24 5.66
CA ILE A 33 13.89 -2.85 5.21
C ILE A 33 12.66 -2.15 5.79
N ILE A 34 12.06 -2.72 6.84
CA ILE A 34 10.78 -2.23 7.40
C ILE A 34 10.88 -0.79 7.92
N ASP A 35 12.06 -0.37 8.37
CA ASP A 35 12.35 1.01 8.80
C ASP A 35 12.31 2.02 7.64
N GLU A 36 12.36 1.54 6.40
CA GLU A 36 12.33 2.32 5.16
C GLU A 36 10.92 2.30 4.52
N VAL A 37 9.92 1.71 5.20
CA VAL A 37 8.54 1.53 4.75
C VAL A 37 7.56 2.20 5.70
N VAL A 38 6.56 2.89 5.15
CA VAL A 38 5.46 3.48 5.92
C VAL A 38 4.13 3.10 5.29
N VAL A 39 3.18 2.59 6.11
CA VAL A 39 1.79 2.43 5.68
C VAL A 39 1.12 3.80 5.65
N ILE A 40 0.52 4.14 4.52
CA ILE A 40 -0.20 5.40 4.31
C ILE A 40 -1.65 5.12 3.88
N GLY A 41 -2.41 6.17 3.59
CA GLY A 41 -3.73 6.03 2.97
C GLY A 41 -4.81 5.45 3.89
N GLY A 42 -5.78 4.78 3.27
CA GLY A 42 -7.05 4.42 3.90
C GLY A 42 -6.96 3.36 5.00
N LEU A 43 -5.87 2.58 5.08
CA LEU A 43 -5.68 1.56 6.11
C LEU A 43 -5.25 2.15 7.46
N VAL A 44 -4.57 3.31 7.45
CA VAL A 44 -3.94 3.88 8.64
C VAL A 44 -4.91 4.08 9.83
N PRO A 45 -6.14 4.62 9.65
CA PRO A 45 -7.05 4.83 10.78
C PRO A 45 -7.36 3.55 11.57
N SER A 46 -7.53 2.41 10.91
CA SER A 46 -7.82 1.13 11.59
C SER A 46 -6.59 0.51 12.26
N LEU A 47 -5.38 0.93 11.87
CA LEU A 47 -4.13 0.50 12.52
C LEU A 47 -3.81 1.32 13.78
N LEU A 48 -4.12 2.63 13.76
CA LEU A 48 -3.81 3.54 14.86
C LEU A 48 -4.91 3.60 15.92
N ILE A 49 -6.17 3.38 15.53
CA ILE A 49 -7.34 3.58 16.39
C ILE A 49 -8.06 2.24 16.57
N LYS A 50 -8.26 1.84 17.82
CA LYS A 50 -9.07 0.67 18.18
C LYS A 50 -10.54 0.95 17.88
N GLN A 51 -11.03 0.42 16.76
CA GLN A 51 -12.40 0.68 16.29
C GLN A 51 -13.49 0.16 17.23
N ASP A 52 -13.17 -0.85 18.06
CA ASP A 52 -14.10 -1.43 19.03
C ASP A 52 -14.18 -0.63 20.35
N ASP A 53 -13.38 0.44 20.50
CA ASP A 53 -13.26 1.26 21.72
C ASP A 53 -13.36 2.76 21.37
N LEU A 54 -14.41 3.12 20.64
CA LEU A 54 -14.68 4.49 20.23
C LEU A 54 -15.66 5.20 21.17
N PRO A 55 -15.49 6.51 21.43
CA PRO A 55 -16.48 7.30 22.16
C PRO A 55 -17.87 7.23 21.52
N ALA A 56 -18.92 7.27 22.34
CA ALA A 56 -20.30 7.23 21.88
C ALA A 56 -20.59 8.33 20.84
N GLY A 57 -21.21 7.95 19.72
CA GLY A 57 -21.52 8.87 18.61
C GLY A 57 -20.37 9.07 17.62
N THR A 58 -19.22 8.40 17.80
CA THR A 58 -18.15 8.39 16.80
C THR A 58 -18.49 7.41 15.68
N GLU A 59 -18.31 7.84 14.44
CA GLU A 59 -18.44 6.97 13.27
C GLU A 59 -17.24 6.02 13.18
N ILE A 60 -17.52 4.74 12.89
CA ILE A 60 -16.49 3.73 12.68
C ILE A 60 -15.84 3.96 11.31
N HIS A 61 -14.53 3.76 11.22
CA HIS A 61 -13.82 3.82 9.96
C HIS A 61 -14.37 2.80 8.96
N ALA A 62 -14.71 3.24 7.74
CA ALA A 62 -15.34 2.38 6.74
C ALA A 62 -14.41 1.27 6.22
N GLY A 63 -13.09 1.47 6.28
CA GLY A 63 -12.08 0.56 5.75
C GLY A 63 -11.45 1.05 4.44
N THR A 64 -10.68 0.18 3.80
CA THR A 64 -10.06 0.42 2.48
C THR A 64 -10.02 -0.87 1.66
N MET A 65 -9.92 -0.74 0.34
CA MET A 65 -9.91 -1.87 -0.62
C MET A 65 -8.50 -2.20 -1.14
N ASP A 66 -7.54 -1.33 -0.87
CA ASP A 66 -6.15 -1.38 -1.29
C ASP A 66 -5.19 -1.05 -0.14
N LEU A 67 -3.91 -1.37 -0.33
CA LEU A 67 -2.84 -1.08 0.61
C LEU A 67 -1.91 -0.01 0.01
N ASP A 68 -1.87 1.18 0.61
CA ASP A 68 -0.92 2.22 0.19
C ASP A 68 0.36 2.18 1.04
N ILE A 69 1.50 2.20 0.37
CA ILE A 69 2.82 2.11 1.00
C ILE A 69 3.72 3.25 0.51
N GLY A 70 4.24 4.05 1.43
CA GLY A 70 5.34 4.97 1.19
C GLY A 70 6.69 4.29 1.40
N PHE A 71 7.66 4.61 0.55
CA PHE A 71 9.06 4.21 0.72
C PHE A 71 9.96 5.43 0.91
N ASP A 72 10.99 5.30 1.74
CA ASP A 72 12.06 6.32 1.79
C ASP A 72 12.81 6.37 0.44
N LEU A 73 13.11 7.58 -0.02
CA LEU A 73 13.92 7.86 -1.21
C LEU A 73 15.27 7.13 -1.21
N ALA A 74 15.83 6.85 -0.02
CA ALA A 74 17.09 6.12 0.12
C ALA A 74 17.03 4.66 -0.40
N LEU A 75 15.84 4.06 -0.52
CA LEU A 75 15.64 2.75 -1.15
C LEU A 75 15.82 2.76 -2.67
N LEU A 76 15.83 3.93 -3.30
CA LEU A 76 15.77 4.09 -4.75
C LEU A 76 17.15 4.19 -5.42
N ASP A 77 18.21 3.69 -4.78
CA ASP A 77 19.38 3.24 -5.52
C ASP A 77 19.01 1.99 -6.36
N GLU A 78 19.49 1.90 -7.59
CA GLU A 78 19.11 0.88 -8.58
C GLU A 78 19.26 -0.55 -8.06
N GLY A 79 20.24 -0.79 -7.18
CA GLY A 79 20.47 -2.10 -6.55
C GLY A 79 19.36 -2.51 -5.59
N ARG A 80 18.91 -1.61 -4.71
CA ARG A 80 17.90 -1.91 -3.69
C ARG A 80 16.49 -2.02 -4.28
N TYR A 81 16.16 -1.22 -5.29
CA TYR A 81 14.86 -1.32 -5.99
C TYR A 81 14.69 -2.67 -6.70
N ARG A 82 15.77 -3.21 -7.29
CA ARG A 82 15.75 -4.56 -7.90
C ARG A 82 15.51 -5.64 -6.86
N THR A 83 16.22 -5.58 -5.74
CA THR A 83 16.03 -6.53 -4.63
C THR A 83 14.61 -6.47 -4.06
N LEU A 84 14.01 -5.29 -3.93
CA LEU A 84 12.61 -5.14 -3.55
C LEU A 84 11.67 -5.83 -4.54
N THR A 85 11.83 -5.56 -5.84
CA THR A 85 11.02 -6.15 -6.92
C THR A 85 11.12 -7.68 -6.92
N GLU A 86 12.32 -8.24 -6.75
CA GLU A 86 12.56 -9.69 -6.70
C GLU A 86 11.90 -10.31 -5.46
N ARG A 87 11.98 -9.67 -4.30
CA ARG A 87 11.31 -10.12 -3.07
C ARG A 87 9.80 -10.13 -3.20
N LEU A 88 9.21 -9.07 -3.76
CA LEU A 88 7.77 -9.00 -4.01
C LEU A 88 7.32 -10.15 -4.91
N ARG A 89 8.02 -10.40 -6.03
CA ARG A 89 7.75 -11.55 -6.90
C ARG A 89 7.90 -12.89 -6.17
N GLY A 90 8.97 -13.06 -5.39
CA GLY A 90 9.18 -14.26 -4.58
C GLY A 90 8.11 -14.48 -3.51
N ALA A 91 7.43 -13.41 -3.08
CA ALA A 91 6.30 -13.44 -2.15
C ALA A 91 4.93 -13.62 -2.84
N GLY A 92 4.89 -13.72 -4.18
CA GLY A 92 3.66 -13.90 -4.95
C GLY A 92 2.97 -12.61 -5.36
N PHE A 93 3.60 -11.45 -5.15
CA PHE A 93 3.10 -10.20 -5.72
C PHE A 93 3.56 -10.04 -7.17
N GLU A 94 2.73 -9.40 -7.99
CA GLU A 94 3.04 -9.09 -9.38
C GLU A 94 2.62 -7.66 -9.74
N PRO A 95 3.28 -7.02 -10.73
CA PRO A 95 2.83 -5.73 -11.24
C PRO A 95 1.38 -5.81 -11.74
N ASP A 96 0.55 -4.84 -11.36
CA ASP A 96 -0.84 -4.83 -11.79
C ASP A 96 -0.99 -4.23 -13.19
N VAL A 97 -2.02 -4.66 -13.91
CA VAL A 97 -2.39 -4.15 -15.22
C VAL A 97 -3.79 -3.56 -15.18
N ASN A 98 -4.04 -2.52 -15.97
CA ASN A 98 -5.37 -1.95 -16.11
C ASN A 98 -6.26 -2.84 -17.00
N ASP A 99 -7.53 -2.44 -17.16
CA ASP A 99 -8.53 -3.17 -17.95
C ASP A 99 -8.15 -3.35 -19.44
N GLU A 100 -7.23 -2.52 -19.94
CA GLU A 100 -6.69 -2.58 -21.30
C GLU A 100 -5.41 -3.45 -21.41
N GLY A 101 -4.96 -4.04 -20.30
CA GLY A 101 -3.73 -4.83 -20.21
C GLY A 101 -2.45 -3.99 -20.10
N ASN A 102 -2.56 -2.67 -19.93
CA ASN A 102 -1.41 -1.79 -19.76
C ASN A 102 -0.89 -1.83 -18.32
N PRO A 103 0.43 -1.92 -18.08
CA PRO A 103 0.99 -1.87 -16.73
C PRO A 103 0.57 -0.60 -15.99
N THR A 104 0.09 -0.77 -14.76
CA THR A 104 -0.21 0.34 -13.86
C THR A 104 1.06 0.72 -13.10
N ARG A 105 1.46 1.98 -13.21
CA ARG A 105 2.71 2.46 -12.62
C ARG A 105 2.66 2.31 -11.11
N GLN A 106 3.71 1.72 -10.53
CA GLN A 106 3.91 1.59 -9.06
C GLN A 106 2.81 0.81 -8.33
N ARG A 107 1.85 0.22 -9.05
CA ARG A 107 0.82 -0.63 -8.49
C ARG A 107 1.20 -2.09 -8.70
N TRP A 108 1.10 -2.83 -7.61
CA TRP A 108 1.27 -4.27 -7.59
C TRP A 108 -0.02 -4.90 -7.10
N LYS A 109 -0.17 -6.19 -7.32
CA LYS A 109 -1.27 -6.97 -6.79
C LYS A 109 -0.78 -8.29 -6.25
N ILE A 110 -1.58 -8.88 -5.38
CA ILE A 110 -1.49 -10.29 -5.00
C ILE A 110 -2.88 -10.89 -5.13
N GLU A 111 -2.95 -12.08 -5.71
CA GLU A 111 -4.18 -12.85 -5.77
C GLU A 111 -4.14 -13.94 -4.71
N GLN A 112 -5.08 -13.87 -3.76
CA GLN A 112 -5.29 -14.90 -2.75
C GLN A 112 -6.70 -15.48 -2.93
N GLN A 113 -7.60 -15.21 -1.99
CA GLN A 113 -9.04 -15.47 -2.14
C GLN A 113 -9.69 -14.43 -3.06
N GLU A 114 -9.27 -13.17 -2.91
CA GLU A 114 -9.60 -12.05 -3.79
C GLU A 114 -8.31 -11.27 -4.13
N LYS A 115 -8.40 -10.36 -5.11
CA LYS A 115 -7.30 -9.48 -5.50
C LYS A 115 -7.15 -8.36 -4.47
N VAL A 116 -5.94 -8.16 -3.96
CA VAL A 116 -5.56 -6.95 -3.23
C VAL A 116 -4.52 -6.19 -4.05
N THR A 117 -4.75 -4.90 -4.25
CA THR A 117 -3.74 -4.01 -4.84
C THR A 117 -2.90 -3.36 -3.77
N VAL A 118 -1.62 -3.18 -4.07
CA VAL A 118 -0.65 -2.46 -3.26
C VAL A 118 -0.12 -1.32 -4.11
N ASP A 119 -0.38 -0.09 -3.70
CA ASP A 119 0.06 1.12 -4.38
C ASP A 119 1.28 1.71 -3.68
N PHE A 120 2.37 1.89 -4.44
CA PHE A 120 3.60 2.45 -3.90
C PHE A 120 3.69 3.95 -4.18
N LEU A 121 3.65 4.76 -3.13
CA LEU A 121 3.97 6.18 -3.23
C LEU A 121 5.49 6.36 -3.24
N ILE A 122 6.05 6.34 -4.45
CA ILE A 122 7.47 6.54 -4.68
C ILE A 122 7.63 7.87 -5.42
N GLN A 123 8.24 8.86 -4.76
CA GLN A 123 8.63 10.10 -5.44
C GLN A 123 9.57 9.75 -6.60
N PRO A 124 9.44 10.39 -7.78
CA PRO A 124 10.42 10.23 -8.84
C PRO A 124 11.79 10.71 -8.34
N SER A 125 12.75 9.79 -8.18
CA SER A 125 14.12 10.17 -7.83
C SER A 125 14.77 10.92 -8.99
N ARG A 126 15.30 12.10 -8.71
CA ARG A 126 16.23 12.81 -9.61
C ARG A 126 17.66 12.52 -9.18
N LEU A 127 18.60 12.60 -10.13
CA LEU A 127 20.03 12.43 -9.87
C LEU A 127 20.46 13.45 -8.78
N GLY A 128 20.82 12.97 -7.59
CA GLY A 128 21.26 13.81 -6.46
C GLY A 128 20.26 13.98 -5.30
N ASP A 129 19.10 13.31 -5.33
CA ASP A 129 18.14 13.37 -4.22
C ASP A 129 18.67 12.71 -2.93
N ARG A 130 18.32 13.28 -1.77
CA ARG A 130 18.61 12.75 -0.43
C ARG A 130 17.31 12.64 0.36
N GLY A 131 17.13 11.54 1.11
CA GLY A 131 15.97 11.33 1.98
C GLY A 131 15.76 12.48 2.97
N GLY A 132 14.50 12.85 3.23
CA GLY A 132 14.12 13.88 4.19
C GLY A 132 13.87 15.30 3.64
N ASN A 133 14.11 15.54 2.35
CA ASN A 133 13.73 16.82 1.74
C ASN A 133 12.29 16.75 1.19
N LEU A 134 11.34 17.28 1.96
CA LEU A 134 10.02 17.64 1.43
C LEU A 134 10.23 18.61 0.26
N ARG A 135 9.88 18.16 -0.94
CA ARG A 135 9.75 19.03 -2.11
C ARG A 135 8.31 19.49 -2.15
N ASP A 136 8.10 20.75 -1.80
CA ASP A 136 6.83 21.43 -2.07
C ASP A 136 6.56 21.34 -3.57
N ILE A 137 5.34 20.90 -3.90
CA ILE A 137 4.84 20.88 -5.25
C ILE A 137 4.31 22.29 -5.51
N GLU A 138 5.09 23.12 -6.21
CA GLU A 138 4.51 24.20 -7.02
C GLU A 138 3.80 23.61 -8.24
#